data_AF-A0A931VBG2-F1
#
_entry.id   AF-A0A931VBG2-F1
#
_cell.length_a   1.000
_cell.length_b   1.000
_cell.length_c   1.000
_cell.angle_alpha   90.00
_cell.angle_beta   90.00
_cell.angle_gamma   90.00
#
_symmetry.space_group_name_H-M   'P 1'
#
loop_
_entity.id
_entity.type
_entity.pdbx_description
1 polymer ?
#
loop_
_entity_poly.entity_id
_entity_poly.type
_entity_poly.pdbx_seq_one_letter_code
_entity_poly.pdbx_strand_id
1 'polypeptide(L)'
;MKKALVAQAVPHLSRLYEETAPIRKSLQGDRLRLPDVTVVDEQTLRFDFVEGRSMDALLGDAFLKRDKRQFLNIISDYVALLNDAFATVPEPVWSEELQQVFALDSAADLSGLGPFLTPALADPLFENILRDGGKYYLIDHEWVFAGCLPVSFILFRSLFYFYEKNKEFGLEVWLPLAGLLERFGLAPETISRYQAMDEAFQAYVFGRERCYRYRDRYRKHITTVPGLFELIEHQRQVVRQYHGEIVHLRQEISAMKATRGWQLAQKVGRWIDACFPPGSGRRRGLERLLK
;
A
#
# COMPACT_ATOMS: atom_id res chain seq x y z
N MET A 1 7.99 -6.84 15.59
CA MET A 1 7.43 -8.04 16.26
C MET A 1 6.14 -8.42 15.55
N LYS A 2 6.00 -9.68 15.12
CA LYS A 2 4.73 -10.25 14.63
C LYS A 2 4.20 -11.18 15.74
N LYS A 3 2.96 -10.95 16.19
CA LYS A 3 2.31 -11.74 17.26
C LYS A 3 0.98 -12.30 16.78
N ALA A 4 0.71 -13.57 17.06
CA ALA A 4 -0.56 -14.21 16.73
C ALA A 4 -1.69 -13.56 17.54
N LEU A 5 -2.70 -13.01 16.86
CA LEU A 5 -3.89 -12.47 17.53
C LEU A 5 -4.86 -13.58 17.97
N VAL A 6 -4.79 -14.74 17.31
CA VAL A 6 -5.62 -15.91 17.56
C VAL A 6 -4.79 -17.18 17.46
N ALA A 7 -5.18 -18.24 18.18
CA ALA A 7 -4.47 -19.53 18.16
C ALA A 7 -4.36 -20.12 16.73
N GLN A 8 -5.33 -19.84 15.87
CA GLN A 8 -5.36 -20.29 14.47
C GLN A 8 -4.25 -19.64 13.61
N ALA A 9 -3.69 -18.51 14.04
CA ALA A 9 -2.61 -17.80 13.34
C ALA A 9 -1.21 -18.27 13.77
N VAL A 10 -1.11 -19.09 14.82
CA VAL A 10 0.18 -19.62 15.31
C VAL A 10 0.88 -20.48 14.26
N PRO A 11 0.21 -21.43 13.56
CA PRO A 11 0.87 -22.20 12.50
C PRO A 11 1.34 -21.35 11.32
N HIS A 12 0.69 -20.22 11.06
CA HIS A 12 1.10 -19.28 10.02
C HIS A 12 2.37 -18.50 10.44
N LEU A 13 2.45 -18.10 11.71
CA LEU A 13 3.66 -17.51 12.29
C LEU A 13 4.85 -18.48 12.33
N SER A 14 4.63 -19.76 12.63
CA SER A 14 5.70 -20.76 12.56
C SER A 14 6.21 -20.96 11.14
N ARG A 15 5.31 -20.97 10.14
CA ARG A 15 5.66 -21.06 8.71
C ARG A 15 6.56 -19.92 8.26
N LEU A 16 6.26 -18.69 8.67
CA LEU A 16 7.09 -17.51 8.45
C LEU A 16 8.57 -17.69 8.88
N TYR A 17 8.84 -18.55 9.88
CA TYR A 17 10.20 -18.89 10.31
C TYR A 17 10.76 -20.08 9.52
N GLU A 18 9.99 -21.16 9.35
CA GLU A 18 10.40 -22.37 8.64
C GLU A 18 10.70 -22.12 7.15
N GLU A 19 9.92 -21.25 6.51
CA GLU A 19 10.06 -20.82 5.11
C GLU A 19 11.34 -20.00 4.86
N THR A 20 12.00 -19.51 5.92
CA THR A 20 13.30 -18.82 5.77
C THR A 20 14.45 -19.77 5.46
N ALA A 21 14.37 -21.04 5.84
CA ALA A 21 15.47 -21.99 5.68
C ALA A 21 15.78 -22.31 4.19
N PRO A 22 14.79 -22.59 3.32
CA PRO A 22 15.02 -22.72 1.88
C PRO A 22 15.66 -21.47 1.26
N ILE A 23 15.22 -20.27 1.67
CA ILE A 23 15.78 -19.01 1.17
C ILE A 23 17.25 -18.87 1.59
N ARG A 24 17.56 -19.07 2.88
CA ARG A 24 18.94 -18.98 3.39
C ARG A 24 19.89 -19.95 2.67
N LYS A 25 19.41 -21.14 2.28
CA LYS A 25 20.17 -22.10 1.48
C LYS A 25 20.38 -21.66 0.03
N SER A 26 19.44 -20.88 -0.51
CA SER A 26 19.55 -20.31 -1.85
C SER A 26 20.49 -19.11 -1.91
N LEU A 27 20.64 -18.34 -0.82
CA LEU A 27 21.50 -17.16 -0.81
C LEU A 27 22.97 -17.51 -1.11
N GLN A 28 23.56 -16.74 -2.03
CA GLN A 28 24.96 -16.87 -2.43
C GLN A 28 25.78 -15.65 -1.98
N GLY A 29 26.93 -15.93 -1.36
CA GLY A 29 27.81 -14.89 -0.83
C GLY A 29 27.20 -14.09 0.33
N ASP A 30 27.69 -12.87 0.53
CA ASP A 30 27.28 -11.99 1.64
C ASP A 30 26.59 -10.69 1.17
N ARG A 31 26.26 -10.60 -0.12
CA ARG A 31 25.69 -9.38 -0.73
C ARG A 31 24.24 -9.16 -0.33
N LEU A 32 23.46 -10.24 -0.20
CA LEU A 32 22.07 -10.24 0.24
C LEU A 32 21.92 -11.04 1.54
N ARG A 33 21.16 -10.51 2.49
CA ARG A 33 20.89 -11.14 3.78
C ARG A 33 19.39 -11.15 4.08
N LEU A 34 18.99 -12.04 4.98
CA LEU A 34 17.68 -11.96 5.62
C LEU A 34 17.85 -11.31 7.00
N PRO A 35 16.86 -10.55 7.50
CA PRO A 35 16.83 -10.13 8.89
C PRO A 35 16.95 -11.32 9.83
N ASP A 36 17.61 -11.10 10.97
CA ASP A 36 17.62 -12.12 12.02
C ASP A 36 16.25 -12.20 12.69
N VAL A 37 15.83 -13.43 12.99
CA VAL A 37 14.54 -13.75 13.59
C VAL A 37 14.79 -14.38 14.94
N THR A 38 14.35 -13.72 16.00
CA THR A 38 14.33 -14.26 17.36
C THR A 38 12.94 -14.79 17.67
N VAL A 39 12.83 -16.08 17.98
CA VAL A 39 11.61 -16.66 18.57
C VAL A 39 11.55 -16.20 20.03
N VAL A 40 10.54 -15.39 20.37
CA VAL A 40 10.36 -14.91 21.75
C VAL A 40 9.55 -15.92 22.56
N ASP A 41 8.49 -16.44 21.96
CA ASP A 41 7.62 -17.49 22.48
C ASP A 41 6.86 -18.18 21.32
N GLU A 42 6.00 -19.16 21.62
CA GLU A 42 5.21 -19.92 20.64
C GLU A 42 4.29 -19.05 19.76
N GLN A 43 4.00 -17.80 20.14
CA GLN A 43 3.07 -16.92 19.45
C GLN A 43 3.73 -15.65 18.90
N THR A 44 5.02 -15.44 19.15
CA THR A 44 5.69 -14.16 18.92
C THR A 44 7.06 -14.32 18.27
N LEU A 45 7.19 -13.74 17.08
CA LEU A 45 8.46 -13.60 16.37
C LEU A 45 8.94 -12.14 16.41
N ARG A 46 10.22 -11.94 16.72
CA ARG A 46 10.90 -10.66 16.60
C ARG A 46 11.85 -10.69 15.41
N PHE A 47 11.58 -9.85 14.44
CA PHE A 47 12.49 -9.56 13.33
C PHE A 47 13.34 -8.37 13.73
N ASP A 48 14.64 -8.48 13.51
CA ASP A 48 15.55 -7.37 13.72
C ASP A 48 15.27 -6.25 12.72
N PHE A 49 15.35 -5.02 13.22
CA PHE A 49 15.16 -3.85 12.38
C PHE A 49 16.36 -3.71 11.46
N VAL A 50 16.09 -3.64 10.16
CA VAL A 50 17.11 -3.38 9.15
C VAL A 50 17.11 -1.89 8.84
N GLU A 51 18.22 -1.23 9.14
CA GLU A 51 18.48 0.11 8.64
C GLU A 51 18.69 0.06 7.12
N GLY A 52 18.22 1.06 6.39
CA GLY A 52 18.39 1.12 4.94
C GLY A 52 17.21 1.73 4.20
N ARG A 53 17.38 1.89 2.89
CA ARG A 53 16.32 2.39 2.00
C ARG A 53 15.90 1.30 1.02
N SER A 54 14.60 1.14 0.82
CA SER A 54 14.10 0.18 -0.18
C SER A 54 14.54 0.59 -1.59
N MET A 55 14.70 -0.39 -2.48
CA MET A 55 14.96 -0.10 -3.90
C MET A 55 13.82 0.71 -4.51
N ASP A 56 12.58 0.49 -4.06
CA ASP A 56 11.40 1.31 -4.41
C ASP A 56 11.62 2.80 -4.08
N ALA A 57 12.14 3.11 -2.89
CA ALA A 57 12.45 4.49 -2.51
C ALA A 57 13.62 5.08 -3.32
N LEU A 58 14.63 4.29 -3.66
CA LEU A 58 15.75 4.73 -4.49
C LEU A 58 15.30 5.02 -5.93
N LEU A 59 14.44 4.19 -6.50
CA LEU A 59 13.82 4.40 -7.81
C LEU A 59 12.92 5.63 -7.79
N GLY A 60 12.14 5.82 -6.72
CA GLY A 60 11.32 7.01 -6.50
C GLY A 60 12.14 8.30 -6.51
N ASP A 61 13.27 8.34 -5.80
CA ASP A 61 14.17 9.50 -5.80
C ASP A 61 14.74 9.80 -7.19
N ALA A 62 15.20 8.77 -7.91
CA ALA A 62 15.76 8.92 -9.25
C ALA A 62 14.69 9.45 -10.21
N PHE A 63 13.46 8.94 -10.10
CA PHE A 63 12.31 9.43 -10.85
C PHE A 63 11.98 10.90 -10.54
N LEU A 64 11.91 11.29 -9.26
CA LEU A 64 11.65 12.67 -8.85
C LEU A 64 12.71 13.65 -9.36
N LYS A 65 13.98 13.22 -9.38
CA LYS A 65 15.12 13.99 -9.91
C LYS A 65 15.21 13.95 -11.43
N ARG A 66 14.36 13.18 -12.12
CA ARG A 66 14.41 12.90 -13.56
C ARG A 66 15.77 12.33 -14.00
N ASP A 67 16.47 11.63 -13.10
CA ASP A 67 17.75 11.00 -13.38
C ASP A 67 17.54 9.61 -13.98
N LYS A 68 17.40 9.57 -15.30
CA LYS A 68 17.20 8.32 -16.05
C LYS A 68 18.40 7.38 -15.92
N ARG A 69 19.63 7.90 -15.80
CA ARG A 69 20.84 7.08 -15.68
C ARG A 69 20.85 6.35 -14.34
N GLN A 70 20.60 7.08 -13.26
CA GLN A 70 20.50 6.48 -11.92
C GLN A 70 19.36 5.47 -11.84
N PHE A 71 18.19 5.79 -12.40
CA PHE A 71 17.03 4.89 -12.42
C PHE A 71 17.37 3.55 -13.08
N LEU A 72 18.00 3.59 -14.26
CA LEU A 72 18.42 2.39 -14.98
C LEU A 72 19.52 1.62 -14.24
N ASN A 73 20.49 2.31 -13.64
CA ASN A 73 21.53 1.68 -12.84
C ASN A 73 20.95 0.91 -11.64
N ILE A 74 19.93 1.46 -10.96
CA ILE A 74 19.27 0.79 -9.84
C ILE A 74 18.59 -0.51 -10.30
N ILE A 75 17.94 -0.50 -11.48
CA ILE A 75 17.33 -1.72 -12.04
C ILE A 75 18.41 -2.72 -12.47
N SER A 76 19.51 -2.27 -13.07
CA SER A 76 20.64 -3.14 -13.41
C SER A 76 21.28 -3.76 -12.16
N ASP A 77 21.46 -2.98 -11.09
CA ASP A 77 21.94 -3.47 -9.79
C ASP A 77 20.99 -4.53 -9.21
N TYR A 78 19.68 -4.33 -9.35
CA TYR A 78 18.66 -5.28 -8.93
C TYR A 78 18.70 -6.59 -9.73
N VAL A 79 18.80 -6.51 -11.06
CA VAL A 79 18.92 -7.71 -11.91
C VAL A 79 20.20 -8.47 -11.58
N ALA A 80 21.32 -7.78 -11.37
CA ALA A 80 22.56 -8.41 -10.91
C ALA A 80 22.37 -9.07 -9.53
N LEU A 81 21.69 -8.40 -8.59
CA LEU A 81 21.38 -8.97 -7.28
C LEU A 81 20.57 -10.28 -7.40
N LEU A 82 19.53 -10.32 -8.25
CA LEU A 82 18.73 -11.52 -8.46
C LEU A 82 19.54 -12.69 -9.04
N ASN A 83 20.49 -12.40 -9.95
CA ASN A 83 21.30 -13.43 -10.59
C ASN A 83 22.46 -13.92 -9.71
N ASP A 84 23.07 -13.01 -8.94
CA ASP A 84 24.35 -13.28 -8.25
C ASP A 84 24.17 -13.63 -6.77
N ALA A 85 23.10 -13.16 -6.13
CA ALA A 85 22.90 -13.32 -4.68
C ALA A 85 21.93 -14.46 -4.32
N PHE A 86 21.29 -15.07 -5.32
CA PHE A 86 20.45 -16.25 -5.16
C PHE A 86 20.98 -17.39 -6.01
N ALA A 87 20.68 -18.63 -5.61
CA ALA A 87 20.94 -19.78 -6.43
C ALA A 87 20.04 -19.74 -7.67
N THR A 88 20.68 -19.77 -8.83
CA THR A 88 20.00 -19.85 -10.12
C THR A 88 20.35 -21.13 -10.85
N VAL A 89 19.39 -21.63 -11.61
CA VAL A 89 19.54 -22.81 -12.48
C VAL A 89 19.21 -22.42 -13.93
N PRO A 90 19.89 -23.01 -14.93
CA PRO A 90 19.66 -22.69 -16.33
C PRO A 90 18.36 -23.29 -16.87
N GLU A 91 17.92 -24.42 -16.32
CA GLU A 91 16.75 -25.18 -16.76
C GLU A 91 15.63 -25.12 -15.72
N PRO A 92 14.35 -25.15 -16.14
CA PRO A 92 13.23 -25.00 -15.23
C PRO A 92 13.05 -26.23 -14.32
N VAL A 93 12.88 -25.97 -13.03
CA VAL A 93 12.49 -26.95 -12.01
C VAL A 93 11.01 -26.76 -11.71
N TRP A 94 10.19 -27.69 -12.19
CA TRP A 94 8.75 -27.66 -11.98
C TRP A 94 8.33 -28.36 -10.67
N SER A 95 7.22 -27.92 -10.08
CA SER A 95 6.56 -28.56 -8.94
C SER A 95 5.04 -28.40 -9.04
N GLU A 96 4.27 -29.22 -8.32
CA GLU A 96 2.81 -29.09 -8.22
C GLU A 96 2.37 -27.74 -7.62
N GLU A 97 3.19 -27.14 -6.75
CA GLU A 97 2.91 -25.81 -6.19
C GLU A 97 2.92 -24.73 -7.28
N LEU A 98 3.77 -24.85 -8.30
CA LEU A 98 3.78 -23.89 -9.42
C LEU A 98 2.48 -23.94 -10.23
N GLN A 99 1.88 -25.12 -10.37
CA GLN A 99 0.56 -25.25 -11.01
C GLN A 99 -0.52 -24.56 -10.18
N GLN A 100 -0.54 -24.81 -8.87
CA GLN A 100 -1.56 -24.24 -7.98
C GLN A 100 -1.46 -22.73 -7.83
N VAL A 101 -0.23 -22.20 -7.79
CA VAL A 101 0.05 -20.80 -7.47
C VAL A 101 0.17 -19.93 -8.72
N PHE A 102 0.85 -20.41 -9.77
CA PHE A 102 1.15 -19.63 -10.97
C PHE A 102 0.46 -20.16 -12.24
N ALA A 103 -0.40 -21.17 -12.11
CA ALA A 103 -1.07 -21.83 -13.24
C ALA A 103 -0.08 -22.37 -14.31
N LEU A 104 1.06 -22.89 -13.86
CA LEU A 104 2.06 -23.54 -14.71
C LEU A 104 1.86 -25.06 -14.70
N ASP A 105 1.35 -25.62 -15.78
CA ASP A 105 1.01 -27.04 -15.88
C ASP A 105 2.25 -27.94 -16.01
N SER A 106 3.35 -27.41 -16.54
CA SER A 106 4.59 -28.18 -16.71
C SER A 106 5.84 -27.31 -16.79
N ALA A 107 7.02 -27.95 -16.77
CA ALA A 107 8.30 -27.28 -17.04
C ALA A 107 8.37 -26.65 -18.44
N ALA A 108 7.57 -27.14 -19.40
CA ALA A 108 7.53 -26.58 -20.75
C ALA A 108 6.98 -25.15 -20.76
N ASP A 109 6.09 -24.81 -19.81
CA ASP A 109 5.55 -23.46 -19.64
C ASP A 109 6.58 -22.45 -19.14
N LEU A 110 7.78 -22.92 -18.78
CA LEU A 110 8.92 -22.10 -18.39
C LEU A 110 10.07 -22.17 -19.40
N SER A 111 9.97 -22.99 -20.44
CA SER A 111 11.05 -23.22 -21.40
C SER A 111 11.51 -21.91 -22.07
N GLY A 112 12.83 -21.75 -22.16
CA GLY A 112 13.48 -20.57 -22.76
C GLY A 112 13.44 -19.30 -21.92
N LEU A 113 12.93 -19.35 -20.68
CA LEU A 113 12.82 -18.17 -19.79
C LEU A 113 13.96 -18.07 -18.75
N GLY A 114 14.97 -18.94 -18.85
CA GLY A 114 16.10 -18.96 -17.91
C GLY A 114 16.93 -17.67 -17.93
N PRO A 115 17.69 -17.38 -16.85
CA PRO A 115 17.89 -18.24 -15.68
C PRO A 115 16.71 -18.20 -14.70
N PHE A 116 16.61 -19.24 -13.87
CA PHE A 116 15.55 -19.39 -12.87
C PHE A 116 16.10 -19.34 -11.46
N LEU A 117 15.46 -18.54 -10.61
CA LEU A 117 15.73 -18.48 -9.18
C LEU A 117 15.08 -19.69 -8.48
N THR A 118 15.84 -20.43 -7.66
CA THR A 118 15.35 -21.59 -6.91
C THR A 118 15.70 -21.48 -5.42
N PRO A 119 14.75 -21.68 -4.48
CA PRO A 119 13.35 -22.06 -4.69
C PRO A 119 12.53 -20.96 -5.38
N ALA A 120 11.28 -21.22 -5.75
CA ALA A 120 10.43 -20.20 -6.36
C ALA A 120 10.10 -19.09 -5.32
N LEU A 121 10.70 -17.91 -5.48
CA LEU A 121 10.48 -16.74 -4.62
C LEU A 121 9.72 -15.64 -5.36
N ALA A 122 8.53 -15.27 -4.87
CA ALA A 122 7.72 -14.21 -5.48
C ALA A 122 7.96 -12.81 -4.88
N ASP A 123 8.52 -12.77 -3.66
CA ASP A 123 8.72 -11.58 -2.82
C ASP A 123 9.98 -10.72 -3.01
N PRO A 124 10.99 -11.06 -3.82
CA PRO A 124 12.11 -10.17 -4.08
C PRO A 124 11.72 -8.91 -4.90
N LEU A 125 10.68 -8.19 -4.49
CA LEU A 125 10.17 -6.95 -5.06
C LEU A 125 11.01 -5.76 -4.60
N PHE A 126 10.96 -4.65 -5.35
CA PHE A 126 11.72 -3.44 -5.00
C PHE A 126 11.42 -2.88 -3.61
N GLU A 127 10.18 -3.04 -3.12
CA GLU A 127 9.79 -2.57 -1.79
C GLU A 127 10.31 -3.46 -0.66
N ASN A 128 10.58 -4.74 -0.96
CA ASN A 128 11.04 -5.76 -0.03
C ASN A 128 12.56 -5.91 0.00
N ILE A 129 13.29 -5.22 -0.88
CA ILE A 129 14.76 -5.21 -0.87
C ILE A 129 15.25 -3.87 -0.34
N LEU A 130 15.83 -3.90 0.86
CA LEU A 130 16.49 -2.74 1.47
C LEU A 130 17.97 -2.71 1.11
N ARG A 131 18.47 -1.53 0.80
CA ARG A 131 19.90 -1.26 0.60
C ARG A 131 20.43 -0.47 1.78
N ASP A 132 21.49 -0.99 2.38
CA ASP A 132 22.27 -0.33 3.42
C ASP A 132 23.75 -0.37 3.06
N GLY A 133 24.28 0.80 2.66
CA GLY A 133 25.61 0.91 2.08
C GLY A 133 25.81 -0.04 0.90
N GLY A 134 26.71 -1.01 1.08
CA GLY A 134 27.07 -2.04 0.09
C GLY A 134 26.33 -3.37 0.21
N LYS A 135 25.40 -3.50 1.18
CA LYS A 135 24.64 -4.73 1.44
C LYS A 135 23.17 -4.55 1.12
N TYR A 136 22.52 -5.67 0.83
CA TYR A 136 21.09 -5.75 0.60
C TYR A 136 20.44 -6.66 1.64
N TYR A 137 19.18 -6.39 1.94
CA TYR A 137 18.38 -7.20 2.83
C TYR A 137 17.02 -7.48 2.19
N LEU A 138 16.64 -8.75 2.11
CA LEU A 138 15.30 -9.18 1.71
C LEU A 138 14.43 -9.27 2.97
N ILE A 139 13.53 -8.31 3.12
CA ILE A 139 12.47 -8.33 4.14
C ILE A 139 11.21 -8.97 3.57
N ASP A 140 10.28 -9.35 4.44
CA ASP A 140 8.92 -9.80 4.07
C ASP A 140 8.90 -10.85 2.94
N HIS A 141 9.48 -12.01 3.22
CA HIS A 141 9.66 -13.13 2.29
C HIS A 141 8.71 -14.30 2.63
N GLU A 142 7.42 -14.08 2.48
CA GLU A 142 6.35 -15.01 2.85
C GLU A 142 5.97 -15.97 1.72
N TRP A 143 6.31 -15.65 0.47
CA TRP A 143 5.89 -16.41 -0.71
C TRP A 143 7.05 -17.20 -1.32
N VAL A 144 7.31 -18.35 -0.71
CA VAL A 144 8.31 -19.33 -1.12
C VAL A 144 7.64 -20.65 -1.49
N PHE A 145 7.97 -21.19 -2.66
CA PHE A 145 7.37 -22.41 -3.17
C PHE A 145 8.42 -23.38 -3.72
N ALA A 146 8.08 -24.66 -3.76
CA ALA A 146 8.87 -25.67 -4.44
C ALA A 146 8.99 -25.35 -5.94
N GLY A 147 10.14 -25.63 -6.54
CA GLY A 147 10.42 -25.35 -7.96
C GLY A 147 11.27 -24.10 -8.18
N CYS A 148 11.01 -23.37 -9.26
CA CYS A 148 11.75 -22.16 -9.61
C CYS A 148 10.87 -21.14 -10.34
N LEU A 149 11.30 -19.88 -10.35
CA LEU A 149 10.69 -18.81 -11.14
C LEU A 149 11.74 -18.12 -12.02
N PRO A 150 11.39 -17.68 -13.25
CA PRO A 150 12.31 -16.90 -14.08
C PRO A 150 12.79 -15.64 -13.36
N VAL A 151 14.08 -15.33 -13.41
CA VAL A 151 14.60 -14.06 -12.88
C VAL A 151 13.92 -12.85 -13.55
N SER A 152 13.67 -12.96 -14.86
CA SER A 152 12.94 -11.98 -15.66
C SER A 152 11.47 -11.83 -15.25
N PHE A 153 10.82 -12.86 -14.68
CA PHE A 153 9.48 -12.76 -14.12
C PHE A 153 9.47 -11.90 -12.85
N ILE A 154 10.46 -12.08 -11.96
CA ILE A 154 10.58 -11.29 -10.74
C ILE A 154 10.88 -9.82 -11.07
N LEU A 155 11.71 -9.57 -12.10
CA LEU A 155 11.91 -8.22 -12.66
C LEU A 155 10.62 -7.63 -13.21
N PHE A 156 9.88 -8.37 -14.03
CA PHE A 156 8.61 -7.93 -14.58
C PHE A 156 7.64 -7.50 -13.47
N ARG A 157 7.44 -8.34 -12.45
CA ARG A 157 6.54 -8.04 -11.31
C ARG A 157 6.96 -6.78 -10.57
N SER A 158 8.25 -6.65 -10.27
CA SER A 158 8.80 -5.50 -9.56
C SER A 158 8.59 -4.20 -10.32
N LEU A 159 8.84 -4.20 -11.63
CA LEU A 159 8.57 -3.07 -12.50
C LEU A 159 7.07 -2.79 -12.60
N PHE A 160 6.24 -3.80 -12.83
CA PHE A 160 4.80 -3.65 -12.92
C PHE A 160 4.20 -3.00 -11.68
N TYR A 161 4.54 -3.47 -10.48
CA TYR A 161 4.03 -2.88 -9.23
C TYR A 161 4.57 -1.47 -8.97
N PHE A 162 5.85 -1.22 -9.25
CA PHE A 162 6.41 0.12 -9.15
C PHE A 162 5.68 1.10 -10.08
N TYR A 163 5.40 0.69 -11.32
CA TYR A 163 4.68 1.51 -12.28
C TYR A 163 3.22 1.71 -11.90
N GLU A 164 2.51 0.65 -11.50
CA GLU A 164 1.14 0.76 -11.00
C GLU A 164 1.03 1.68 -9.79
N LYS A 165 1.99 1.61 -8.85
CA LYS A 165 2.08 2.50 -7.69
C LYS A 165 2.29 3.96 -8.09
N ASN A 166 3.05 4.22 -9.16
CA ASN A 166 3.46 5.55 -9.57
C ASN A 166 2.74 6.10 -10.83
N LYS A 167 1.70 5.41 -11.32
CA LYS A 167 1.02 5.75 -12.59
C LYS A 167 0.43 7.17 -12.63
N GLU A 168 -0.07 7.65 -11.49
CA GLU A 168 -0.67 8.99 -11.37
C GLU A 168 0.38 10.13 -11.38
N PHE A 169 1.67 9.82 -11.22
CA PHE A 169 2.74 10.84 -11.14
C PHE A 169 3.48 11.09 -12.47
N GLY A 170 2.99 10.51 -13.57
CA GLY A 170 3.58 10.71 -14.90
C GLY A 170 4.86 9.91 -15.14
N LEU A 171 5.02 8.77 -14.44
CA LEU A 171 6.13 7.84 -14.67
C LEU A 171 6.09 7.26 -16.09
N GLU A 172 4.91 6.81 -16.54
CA GLU A 172 4.72 6.21 -17.87
C GLU A 172 5.07 7.19 -19.01
N VAL A 173 4.79 8.48 -18.82
CA VAL A 173 5.12 9.51 -19.80
C VAL A 173 6.63 9.77 -19.86
N TRP A 174 7.32 9.73 -18.72
CA TRP A 174 8.76 10.01 -18.65
C TRP A 174 9.62 8.83 -19.10
N LEU A 175 9.24 7.61 -18.72
CA LEU A 175 9.91 6.39 -19.08
C LEU A 175 8.86 5.28 -19.26
N PRO A 176 8.38 5.03 -20.49
CA PRO A 176 7.36 4.03 -20.74
C PRO A 176 7.78 2.62 -20.29
N LEU A 177 6.88 1.90 -19.63
CA LEU A 177 7.17 0.56 -19.09
C LEU A 177 7.53 -0.42 -20.21
N ALA A 178 6.81 -0.38 -21.33
CA ALA A 178 7.04 -1.30 -22.46
C ALA A 178 8.48 -1.21 -23.00
N GLY A 179 8.98 0.01 -23.24
CA GLY A 179 10.36 0.21 -23.71
C GLY A 179 11.42 -0.12 -22.66
N LEU A 180 11.07 -0.03 -21.37
CA LEU A 180 11.95 -0.47 -20.30
C LEU A 180 12.04 -2.00 -20.23
N LEU A 181 10.92 -2.70 -20.33
CA LEU A 181 10.87 -4.17 -20.36
C LEU A 181 11.61 -4.73 -21.59
N GLU A 182 11.41 -4.13 -22.76
CA GLU A 182 12.14 -4.47 -23.99
C GLU A 182 13.66 -4.31 -23.81
N ARG A 183 14.10 -3.21 -23.16
CA ARG A 183 15.52 -2.98 -22.85
C ARG A 183 16.14 -4.08 -21.99
N PHE A 184 15.34 -4.71 -21.13
CA PHE A 184 15.77 -5.86 -20.30
C PHE A 184 15.52 -7.21 -20.97
N GLY A 185 15.17 -7.23 -22.26
CA GLY A 185 15.03 -8.44 -23.07
C GLY A 185 13.68 -9.13 -22.96
N LEU A 186 12.64 -8.47 -22.41
CA LEU A 186 11.31 -9.06 -22.32
C LEU A 186 10.48 -8.74 -23.57
N ALA A 187 10.22 -9.78 -24.36
CA ALA A 187 9.34 -9.70 -25.51
C ALA A 187 7.84 -9.61 -25.10
N PRO A 188 6.97 -9.00 -25.92
CA PRO A 188 5.52 -8.87 -25.63
C PRO A 188 4.81 -10.19 -25.30
N GLU A 189 5.21 -11.28 -25.95
CA GLU A 189 4.65 -12.62 -25.71
C GLU A 189 5.03 -13.14 -24.32
N THR A 190 6.25 -12.84 -23.87
CA THR A 190 6.73 -13.17 -22.52
C THR A 190 6.02 -12.33 -21.47
N ILE A 191 5.81 -11.03 -21.74
CA ILE A 191 5.06 -10.13 -20.87
C ILE A 191 3.63 -10.64 -20.66
N SER A 192 2.95 -11.04 -21.74
CA SER A 192 1.59 -11.59 -21.67
C SER A 192 1.51 -12.85 -20.79
N ARG A 193 2.50 -13.74 -20.89
CA ARG A 193 2.62 -14.93 -20.04
C ARG A 193 2.85 -14.55 -18.58
N TYR A 194 3.71 -13.58 -18.31
CA TYR A 194 3.98 -13.11 -16.96
C TYR A 194 2.79 -12.39 -16.32
N GLN A 195 1.98 -11.68 -17.09
CA GLN A 195 0.71 -11.14 -16.61
C GLN A 195 -0.23 -12.26 -16.15
N ALA A 196 -0.40 -13.32 -16.94
CA ALA A 196 -1.24 -14.46 -16.55
C ALA A 196 -0.69 -15.18 -15.29
N MET A 197 0.63 -15.37 -15.20
CA MET A 197 1.28 -15.94 -14.02
C MET A 197 1.06 -15.07 -12.77
N ASP A 198 1.17 -13.73 -12.90
CA ASP A 198 0.91 -12.83 -11.78
C ASP A 198 -0.57 -12.83 -11.39
N GLU A 199 -1.50 -12.81 -12.35
CA GLU A 199 -2.94 -12.90 -12.08
C GLU A 199 -3.30 -14.19 -11.32
N ALA A 200 -2.70 -15.32 -11.70
CA ALA A 200 -2.87 -16.59 -10.98
C ALA A 200 -2.35 -16.49 -9.55
N PHE A 201 -1.15 -15.94 -9.36
CA PHE A 201 -0.58 -15.72 -8.02
C PHE A 201 -1.46 -14.80 -7.17
N GLN A 202 -1.94 -13.69 -7.74
CA GLN A 202 -2.85 -12.77 -7.06
C GLN A 202 -4.17 -13.43 -6.67
N ALA A 203 -4.72 -14.28 -7.55
CA ALA A 203 -5.91 -15.05 -7.26
C ALA A 203 -5.67 -16.11 -6.16
N TYR A 204 -4.47 -16.68 -6.08
CA TYR A 204 -4.07 -17.58 -5.00
C TYR A 204 -3.97 -16.84 -3.65
N VAL A 205 -3.31 -15.67 -3.62
CA VAL A 205 -3.09 -14.88 -2.39
C VAL A 205 -4.40 -14.28 -1.85
N PHE A 206 -5.20 -13.65 -2.72
CA PHE A 206 -6.36 -12.86 -2.29
C PHE A 206 -7.71 -13.59 -2.48
N GLY A 207 -7.72 -14.68 -3.27
CA GLY A 207 -8.93 -15.32 -3.77
C GLY A 207 -9.43 -14.69 -5.07
N ARG A 208 -10.08 -15.50 -5.94
CA ARG A 208 -10.54 -15.10 -7.29
C ARG A 208 -11.46 -13.87 -7.31
N GLU A 209 -12.18 -13.60 -6.22
CA GLU A 209 -13.09 -12.46 -6.11
C GLU A 209 -12.42 -11.17 -5.62
N ARG A 210 -11.14 -11.23 -5.21
CA ARG A 210 -10.40 -10.12 -4.60
C ARG A 210 -9.08 -9.84 -5.31
N CYS A 211 -9.03 -10.11 -6.62
CA CYS A 211 -7.92 -9.69 -7.46
C CYS A 211 -7.68 -8.17 -7.30
N TYR A 212 -6.41 -7.76 -7.35
CA TYR A 212 -5.73 -6.52 -6.90
C TYR A 212 -6.41 -5.13 -7.12
N ARG A 213 -7.65 -5.03 -7.60
CA ARG A 213 -8.51 -3.82 -7.46
C ARG A 213 -8.92 -3.53 -6.01
N TYR A 214 -8.17 -4.02 -5.02
CA TYR A 214 -8.36 -3.72 -3.60
C TYR A 214 -7.68 -2.39 -3.16
N ARG A 215 -7.09 -1.63 -4.11
CA ARG A 215 -6.57 -0.29 -3.83
C ARG A 215 -7.64 0.68 -3.36
N ASP A 216 -8.92 0.54 -3.72
CA ASP A 216 -9.91 1.56 -3.38
C ASP A 216 -10.21 1.70 -1.88
N ARG A 217 -9.97 0.67 -1.05
CA ARG A 217 -10.21 0.78 0.41
C ARG A 217 -9.00 1.23 1.24
N TYR A 218 -7.79 1.07 0.72
CA TYR A 218 -6.53 1.44 1.40
C TYR A 218 -5.74 2.51 0.65
N ARG A 219 -6.31 3.10 -0.42
CA ARG A 219 -5.79 4.32 -1.03
C ARG A 219 -5.81 5.41 0.03
N LYS A 220 -4.70 5.56 0.77
CA LYS A 220 -4.38 6.83 1.39
C LYS A 220 -4.49 7.84 0.27
N HIS A 221 -5.37 8.83 0.41
CA HIS A 221 -5.50 9.88 -0.59
C HIS A 221 -4.12 10.53 -0.76
N ILE A 222 -3.42 10.18 -1.84
CA ILE A 222 -2.17 10.84 -2.20
C ILE A 222 -2.59 12.08 -2.96
N THR A 223 -2.80 13.16 -2.24
CA THR A 223 -3.02 14.46 -2.84
C THR A 223 -1.64 15.03 -3.19
N THR A 224 -1.44 15.38 -4.46
CA THR A 224 -0.23 16.09 -4.88
C THR A 224 -0.14 17.43 -4.14
N VAL A 225 1.06 17.99 -3.93
CA VAL A 225 1.19 19.31 -3.30
C VAL A 225 0.33 20.38 -3.98
N PRO A 226 0.24 20.46 -5.33
CA PRO A 226 -0.72 21.32 -6.02
C PRO A 226 -2.18 21.02 -5.69
N GLY A 227 -2.60 19.74 -5.69
CA GLY A 227 -3.95 19.36 -5.30
C GLY A 227 -4.26 19.69 -3.84
N LEU A 228 -3.24 19.74 -2.98
CA LEU A 228 -3.38 20.15 -1.58
C LEU A 228 -3.65 21.64 -1.50
N PHE A 229 -2.97 22.44 -2.31
CA PHE A 229 -3.24 23.87 -2.45
C PHE A 229 -4.65 24.14 -2.97
N GLU A 230 -5.10 23.42 -4.00
CA GLU A 230 -6.47 23.53 -4.53
C GLU A 230 -7.51 23.19 -3.46
N LEU A 231 -7.29 22.11 -2.71
CA LEU A 231 -8.18 21.71 -1.61
C LEU A 231 -8.22 22.77 -0.50
N ILE A 232 -7.06 23.31 -0.12
CA ILE A 232 -6.97 24.39 0.88
C ILE A 232 -7.71 25.63 0.39
N GLU A 233 -7.56 26.01 -0.87
CA GLU A 233 -8.26 27.18 -1.43
C GLU A 233 -9.77 26.97 -1.51
N HIS A 234 -10.22 25.78 -1.92
CA HIS A 234 -11.64 25.43 -1.89
C HIS A 234 -12.20 25.49 -0.46
N GLN A 235 -11.51 24.90 0.53
CA GLN A 235 -11.95 24.98 1.92
C GLN A 235 -11.97 26.42 2.44
N ARG A 236 -11.00 27.26 2.06
CA ARG A 236 -11.01 28.69 2.38
C ARG A 236 -12.22 29.41 1.78
N GLN A 237 -12.63 29.07 0.55
CA GLN A 237 -13.84 29.61 -0.05
C GLN A 237 -15.10 29.20 0.71
N VAL A 238 -15.23 27.92 1.07
CA VAL A 238 -16.35 27.42 1.87
C VAL A 238 -16.43 28.11 3.23
N VAL A 239 -15.29 28.27 3.93
CA VAL A 239 -15.24 28.99 5.20
C VAL A 239 -15.65 30.45 5.03
N ARG A 240 -15.21 31.13 3.94
CA ARG A 240 -15.63 32.50 3.64
C ARG A 240 -17.14 32.60 3.38
N GLN A 241 -17.72 31.64 2.68
CA GLN A 241 -19.15 31.59 2.43
C GLN A 241 -19.94 31.46 3.74
N TYR A 242 -19.60 30.46 4.57
CA TYR A 242 -20.27 30.29 5.86
C TYR A 242 -20.09 31.49 6.77
N HIS A 243 -18.92 32.13 6.75
CA HIS A 243 -18.72 33.37 7.49
C HIS A 243 -19.68 34.47 7.03
N GLY A 244 -19.88 34.62 5.71
CA GLY A 244 -20.86 35.56 5.14
C GLY A 244 -22.28 35.27 5.59
N GLU A 245 -22.71 34.00 5.54
CA GLU A 245 -24.03 33.57 6.00
C GLU A 245 -24.24 33.84 7.50
N ILE A 246 -23.24 33.56 8.33
CA ILE A 246 -23.29 33.86 9.76
C ILE A 246 -23.44 35.37 10.01
N VAL A 247 -22.69 36.20 9.28
CA VAL A 247 -22.81 37.66 9.40
C VAL A 247 -24.20 38.13 9.00
N HIS A 248 -24.73 37.62 7.89
CA HIS A 248 -26.07 37.95 7.42
C HIS A 248 -27.15 37.56 8.45
N LEU A 249 -27.14 36.31 8.93
CA LEU A 249 -28.07 35.85 9.95
C LEU A 249 -27.95 36.64 11.26
N ARG A 250 -26.74 37.05 11.65
CA ARG A 250 -26.53 37.92 12.81
C ARG A 250 -27.16 39.30 12.61
N GLN A 251 -27.06 39.87 11.41
CA GLN A 251 -27.70 41.14 11.07
C GLN A 251 -29.23 41.02 11.11
N GLU A 252 -29.79 39.95 10.54
CA GLU A 252 -31.23 39.67 10.60
C GLU A 252 -31.73 39.50 12.03
N ILE A 253 -31.04 38.68 12.84
CA ILE A 253 -31.37 38.50 14.26
C ILE A 253 -31.28 39.84 14.99
N SER A 254 -30.27 40.67 14.71
CA SER A 254 -30.14 41.99 15.31
C SER A 254 -31.30 42.92 14.93
N ALA A 255 -31.68 42.92 13.65
CA ALA A 255 -32.82 43.70 13.15
C ALA A 255 -34.14 43.22 13.79
N MET A 256 -34.37 41.90 13.86
CA MET A 256 -35.51 41.32 14.55
C MET A 256 -35.54 41.71 16.03
N LYS A 257 -34.40 41.64 16.73
CA LYS A 257 -34.27 42.04 18.14
C LYS A 257 -34.55 43.52 18.39
N ALA A 258 -34.32 44.37 17.40
CA ALA A 258 -34.61 45.80 17.47
C ALA A 258 -36.10 46.12 17.28
N THR A 259 -36.91 45.18 16.78
CA THR A 259 -38.36 45.40 16.60
C THR A 259 -39.12 45.49 17.92
N ARG A 260 -40.20 46.29 17.93
CA ARG A 260 -41.07 46.45 19.11
C ARG A 260 -41.74 45.14 19.51
N GLY A 261 -42.10 44.29 18.53
CA GLY A 261 -42.71 42.99 18.78
C GLY A 261 -41.77 42.05 19.56
N TRP A 262 -40.49 42.02 19.20
CA TRP A 262 -39.50 41.22 19.93
C TRP A 262 -39.25 41.74 21.36
N GLN A 263 -39.15 43.06 21.54
CA GLN A 263 -39.01 43.66 22.86
C GLN A 263 -40.22 43.40 23.76
N LEU A 264 -41.43 43.39 23.19
CA LEU A 264 -42.66 43.03 23.89
C LEU A 264 -42.65 41.56 24.30
N ALA A 265 -42.32 40.65 23.36
CA ALA A 265 -42.19 39.22 23.65
C ALA A 265 -41.19 38.93 24.77
N GLN A 266 -40.05 39.64 24.80
CA GLN A 266 -39.09 39.52 25.91
C GLN A 266 -39.61 40.06 27.24
N LYS A 267 -40.34 41.17 27.24
CA LYS A 267 -40.95 41.71 28.47
C LYS A 267 -42.02 40.76 29.01
N VAL A 268 -42.87 40.22 28.14
CA VAL A 268 -43.88 39.22 28.50
C VAL A 268 -43.18 37.96 29.02
N GLY A 269 -42.17 37.44 28.33
CA GLY A 269 -41.39 36.28 28.77
C GLY A 269 -40.79 36.47 30.17
N ARG A 270 -40.12 37.61 30.42
CA ARG A 270 -39.58 37.95 31.76
C ARG A 270 -40.67 38.06 32.83
N TRP A 271 -41.84 38.61 32.49
CA TRP A 271 -42.96 38.67 33.41
C TRP A 271 -43.50 37.27 33.75
N ILE A 272 -43.67 36.41 32.74
CA ILE A 272 -44.09 35.03 32.96
C ILE A 272 -43.03 34.28 33.79
N ASP A 273 -41.74 34.45 33.52
CA ASP A 273 -40.67 33.81 34.30
C ASP A 273 -40.61 34.33 35.75
N ALA A 274 -40.94 35.60 36.00
CA ALA A 274 -41.03 36.15 37.35
C ALA A 274 -42.27 35.65 38.11
N CYS A 275 -43.43 35.58 37.46
CA CYS A 275 -44.67 35.09 38.06
C CYS A 275 -44.71 33.56 38.17
N PHE A 276 -44.03 32.87 37.26
CA PHE A 276 -44.00 31.41 37.10
C PHE A 276 -42.57 30.95 36.79
N PRO A 277 -41.71 30.81 37.83
CA PRO A 277 -40.31 30.42 37.66
C PRO A 277 -40.16 29.11 36.88
N PRO A 278 -39.15 29.01 35.99
CA PRO A 278 -38.88 27.79 35.23
C PRO A 278 -38.74 26.56 36.13
N GLY A 279 -39.36 25.44 35.75
CA GLY A 279 -39.33 24.19 36.53
C GLY A 279 -40.30 24.12 37.73
N SER A 280 -41.00 25.21 38.06
CA SER A 280 -42.02 25.20 39.11
C SER A 280 -43.28 24.43 38.70
N GLY A 281 -44.00 23.88 39.68
CA GLY A 281 -45.28 23.19 39.44
C GLY A 281 -46.33 24.07 38.77
N ARG A 282 -46.32 25.38 39.06
CA ARG A 282 -47.22 26.38 38.45
C ARG A 282 -46.87 26.66 36.98
N ARG A 283 -45.58 26.70 36.63
CA ARG A 283 -45.13 26.83 35.23
C ARG A 283 -45.56 25.64 34.37
N ARG A 284 -45.45 24.42 34.89
CA ARG A 284 -45.93 23.19 34.23
C ARG A 284 -47.45 23.13 34.05
N GLY A 285 -48.22 23.88 34.84
CA GLY A 285 -49.66 24.03 34.69
C GLY A 285 -50.01 25.05 33.59
N LEU A 286 -49.33 26.20 33.58
CA LEU A 286 -49.47 27.23 32.56
C LEU A 286 -49.13 26.70 31.15
N GLU A 287 -48.04 25.94 31.02
CA GLU A 287 -47.62 25.34 29.74
C GLU A 287 -48.57 24.24 29.23
N ARG A 288 -49.38 23.63 30.12
CA ARG A 288 -50.45 22.70 29.73
C ARG A 288 -51.72 23.39 29.26
N LEU A 289 -51.97 24.63 29.69
CA LEU A 289 -53.11 25.44 29.29
C LEU A 289 -52.88 26.20 27.97
N LEU A 290 -51.62 26.41 27.59
CA LEU A 290 -51.21 27.14 26.37
C LEU A 290 -50.87 26.23 25.18
N LYS A 291 -50.85 24.90 25.38
CA LYS A 291 -50.77 23.90 24.30
C LYS A 291 -52.17 23.53 23.83
#